data_AF-A0A5E4IVA8-F1
#
_entry.id   AF-A0A5E4IVA8-F1
#
_cell.length_a   1.000
_cell.length_b   1.000
_cell.length_c   1.000
_cell.angle_alpha   90.00
_cell.angle_beta   90.00
_cell.angle_gamma   90.00
#
_symmetry.space_group_name_H-M   'P 1'
#
loop_
_entity.id
_entity.type
_entity.pdbx_description
1 polymer ?
#
loop_
_entity_poly.entity_id
_entity_poly.type
_entity_poly.pdbx_seq_one_letter_code
_entity_poly.pdbx_strand_id
1 'polypeptide(L)'
;MHPRTALSILLLVIVFSFLALGAQTEIQLKETREGNNLTIQAEMADPAGLASATLYILEKERGNVVWTEQRPLQGSMASLSFRWPWRSWGISNGTYIIEPVLVMKTIGSSAREAPYLVYSAPCLLNLSPGWPSMAATAYFDKDGQFQSLRDLSGNEYYRSRELLMAISPETSYGRYVQDNVSLIMGRSSLRFLSLNRDTGPNPFPALVLKRSPIQHYTLTLEERMAGPGHYIAGIEASNAAGNKTAKFFELAA
;
A
#
# COMPACT_ATOMS: atom_id res chain seq x y z
N MET A 1 30.86 -13.06 28.14
CA MET A 1 30.35 -11.73 28.55
C MET A 1 29.69 -11.09 27.34
N HIS A 2 28.36 -11.14 27.29
CA HIS A 2 27.55 -10.58 26.22
C HIS A 2 26.99 -9.22 26.64
N PRO A 3 27.08 -8.17 25.81
CA PRO A 3 26.08 -7.12 25.81
C PRO A 3 25.03 -7.45 24.76
N ARG A 4 23.82 -7.76 25.22
CA ARG A 4 22.60 -7.78 24.43
C ARG A 4 22.20 -6.32 24.15
N THR A 5 22.35 -5.86 22.93
CA THR A 5 21.71 -4.62 22.46
C THR A 5 20.27 -4.95 22.06
N ALA A 6 19.34 -4.49 22.90
CA ALA A 6 17.91 -4.58 22.65
C ALA A 6 17.55 -3.68 21.46
N LEU A 7 16.90 -4.27 20.47
CA LEU A 7 16.29 -3.60 19.34
C LEU A 7 14.97 -2.99 19.84
N SER A 8 14.94 -1.67 20.01
CA SER A 8 13.72 -0.92 20.29
C SER A 8 12.81 -0.95 19.06
N ILE A 9 11.84 -1.86 19.06
CA ILE A 9 10.72 -1.85 18.11
C ILE A 9 9.72 -0.84 18.63
N LEU A 10 9.59 0.29 17.94
CA LEU A 10 8.53 1.26 18.19
C LEU A 10 7.22 0.68 17.66
N LEU A 11 6.50 -0.01 18.55
CA LEU A 11 5.15 -0.50 18.35
C LEU A 11 4.20 0.66 18.68
N LEU A 12 3.67 1.36 17.67
CA LEU A 12 2.60 2.34 17.91
C LEU A 12 1.24 1.65 17.74
N VAL A 13 0.80 0.97 18.81
CA VAL A 13 -0.62 0.73 19.07
C VAL A 13 -1.01 1.73 20.14
N ILE A 14 -1.79 2.75 19.75
CA ILE A 14 -2.48 3.60 20.71
C ILE A 14 -3.93 3.76 20.26
N VAL A 15 -4.80 3.04 20.95
CA VAL A 15 -6.20 3.42 21.19
C VAL A 15 -6.16 4.38 22.38
N PHE A 16 -6.49 5.65 22.17
CA PHE A 16 -6.85 6.57 23.24
C PHE A 16 -8.05 7.41 22.81
N SER A 17 -9.20 7.12 23.43
CA SER A 17 -10.26 8.09 23.61
C SER A 17 -9.78 9.12 24.64
N PHE A 18 -9.46 10.34 24.19
CA PHE A 18 -9.32 11.50 25.06
C PHE A 18 -10.18 12.64 24.53
N LEU A 19 -11.03 13.15 25.42
CA LEU A 19 -11.83 14.36 25.27
C LEU A 19 -10.94 15.57 24.97
N ALA A 20 -10.84 15.93 23.69
CA ALA A 20 -10.66 17.32 23.30
C ALA A 20 -12.06 17.82 22.91
N LEU A 21 -12.58 18.84 23.59
CA LEU A 21 -13.62 19.71 23.01
C LEU A 21 -12.98 20.56 21.90
N GLY A 22 -12.49 19.88 20.87
CA GLY A 22 -12.09 20.43 19.58
C GLY A 22 -12.96 19.73 18.57
N ALA A 23 -13.59 20.48 17.67
CA ALA A 23 -14.55 19.94 16.72
C ALA A 23 -14.01 18.67 16.05
N GLN A 24 -14.71 17.56 16.28
CA GLN A 24 -14.34 16.25 15.79
C GLN A 24 -14.58 16.20 14.28
N THR A 25 -13.72 15.52 13.53
CA THR A 25 -13.97 15.28 12.10
C THR A 25 -15.32 14.58 11.94
N GLU A 26 -16.24 15.19 11.18
CA GLU A 26 -17.52 14.58 10.84
C GLU A 26 -17.40 13.82 9.53
N ILE A 27 -17.92 12.59 9.50
CA ILE A 27 -17.95 11.76 8.29
C ILE A 27 -19.38 11.23 8.08
N GLN A 28 -19.97 11.55 6.95
CA GLN A 28 -21.24 11.00 6.48
C GLN A 28 -20.98 10.13 5.25
N LEU A 29 -21.61 8.96 5.23
CA LEU A 29 -21.36 7.93 4.21
C LEU A 29 -22.69 7.53 3.59
N LYS A 30 -22.67 7.34 2.27
CA LYS A 30 -23.79 6.81 1.52
C LYS A 30 -23.25 5.84 0.47
N GLU A 31 -23.83 4.65 0.42
CA GLU A 31 -23.55 3.71 -0.66
C GLU A 31 -24.58 3.80 -1.78
N THR A 32 -24.14 3.48 -2.99
CA THR A 32 -25.02 3.32 -4.15
C THR A 32 -24.47 2.19 -5.00
N ARG A 33 -25.34 1.24 -5.35
CA ARG A 33 -24.98 0.07 -6.16
C ARG A 33 -25.53 0.23 -7.56
N GLU A 34 -24.68 0.06 -8.56
CA GLU A 34 -25.05 0.08 -9.97
C GLU A 34 -24.37 -1.10 -10.69
N GLY A 35 -25.17 -2.13 -10.99
CA GLY A 35 -24.66 -3.40 -11.49
C GLY A 35 -23.62 -4.01 -10.55
N ASN A 36 -22.46 -4.37 -11.11
CA ASN A 36 -21.32 -4.93 -10.37
C ASN A 36 -20.37 -3.86 -9.80
N ASN A 37 -20.85 -2.64 -9.52
CA ASN A 37 -20.02 -1.61 -8.91
C ASN A 37 -20.68 -1.07 -7.66
N LEU A 38 -19.86 -0.94 -6.62
CA LEU A 38 -20.25 -0.26 -5.40
C LEU A 38 -19.59 1.12 -5.38
N THR A 39 -20.42 2.16 -5.34
CA THR A 39 -19.98 3.54 -5.15
C THR A 39 -20.21 3.93 -3.71
N ILE A 40 -19.18 4.47 -3.06
CA ILE A 40 -19.23 4.96 -1.69
C ILE A 40 -18.99 6.46 -1.74
N GLN A 41 -20.03 7.22 -1.43
CA GLN A 41 -19.98 8.66 -1.28
C GLN A 41 -19.64 9.01 0.16
N ALA A 42 -18.73 9.97 0.31
CA ALA A 42 -18.21 10.41 1.59
C ALA A 42 -18.26 11.92 1.67
N GLU A 43 -19.04 12.45 2.60
CA GLU A 43 -19.01 13.87 2.97
C GLU A 43 -18.27 14.00 4.28
N MET A 44 -17.24 14.85 4.30
CA MET A 44 -16.34 15.00 5.43
C MET A 44 -16.18 16.48 5.78
N ALA A 45 -16.14 16.78 7.07
CA ALA A 45 -15.85 18.12 7.56
C ALA A 45 -14.89 18.05 8.75
N ASP A 46 -13.81 18.84 8.71
CA ASP A 46 -12.85 19.00 9.79
C ASP A 46 -12.44 20.47 9.91
N PRO A 47 -12.77 21.16 11.01
CA PRO A 47 -12.39 22.56 11.19
C PRO A 47 -10.89 22.82 11.25
N ALA A 48 -10.07 21.82 11.57
CA ALA A 48 -8.61 21.90 11.51
C ALA A 48 -8.05 21.65 10.10
N GLY A 49 -8.90 21.32 9.12
CA GLY A 49 -8.53 21.09 7.73
C GLY A 49 -8.19 19.65 7.42
N LEU A 50 -8.83 19.10 6.38
CA LEU A 50 -8.62 17.77 5.84
C LEU A 50 -7.32 17.72 5.01
N ALA A 51 -6.58 16.62 5.13
CA ALA A 51 -5.34 16.35 4.39
C ALA A 51 -5.44 15.11 3.50
N SER A 52 -6.15 14.06 3.94
CA SER A 52 -6.41 12.89 3.09
C SER A 52 -7.63 12.11 3.56
N ALA A 53 -8.17 11.28 2.68
CA ALA A 53 -9.16 10.26 3.03
C ALA A 53 -8.77 8.93 2.39
N THR A 54 -8.92 7.85 3.15
CA THR A 54 -8.64 6.48 2.68
C THR A 54 -9.89 5.63 2.83
N LEU A 55 -10.37 5.08 1.72
CA LEU A 55 -11.36 4.01 1.71
C LEU A 55 -10.65 2.68 2.00
N TYR A 56 -11.24 1.89 2.88
CA TYR A 56 -10.93 0.49 3.13
C TYR A 56 -12.17 -0.35 2.84
N ILE A 57 -11.97 -1.48 2.17
CA ILE A 57 -12.98 -2.54 2.09
C ILE A 57 -12.43 -3.76 2.82
N LEU A 58 -13.23 -4.31 3.72
CA LEU A 58 -12.83 -5.41 4.60
C LEU A 58 -13.79 -6.59 4.45
N GLU A 59 -13.26 -7.80 4.45
CA GLU A 59 -14.05 -9.01 4.66
C GLU A 59 -14.61 -9.01 6.08
N LYS A 60 -15.93 -9.07 6.25
CA LYS A 60 -16.59 -8.97 7.56
C LYS A 60 -16.11 -10.04 8.54
N GLU A 61 -16.03 -11.29 8.08
CA GLU A 61 -15.74 -12.45 8.94
C GLU A 61 -14.28 -12.50 9.41
N ARG A 62 -13.35 -12.08 8.54
CA ARG A 62 -11.91 -12.18 8.79
C ARG A 62 -11.28 -10.86 9.21
N GLY A 63 -11.92 -9.74 8.92
CA GLY A 63 -11.38 -8.40 9.15
C GLY A 63 -10.22 -8.02 8.21
N ASN A 64 -9.95 -8.81 7.17
CA ASN A 64 -8.88 -8.54 6.21
C ASN A 64 -9.30 -7.46 5.22
N VAL A 65 -8.43 -6.48 5.01
CA VAL A 65 -8.58 -5.45 3.99
C VAL A 65 -8.28 -6.06 2.62
N VAL A 66 -9.26 -5.97 1.72
CA VAL A 66 -9.16 -6.47 0.34
C VAL A 66 -8.91 -5.36 -0.68
N TRP A 67 -9.31 -4.13 -0.35
CA TRP A 67 -9.17 -2.98 -1.23
C TRP A 67 -8.86 -1.73 -0.42
N THR A 68 -7.97 -0.89 -0.95
CA THR A 68 -7.77 0.47 -0.42
C THR A 68 -7.71 1.49 -1.54
N GLU A 69 -8.23 2.69 -1.27
CA GLU A 69 -8.08 3.84 -2.15
C GLU A 69 -7.88 5.10 -1.32
N GLN A 70 -6.72 5.74 -1.47
CA GLN A 70 -6.41 7.00 -0.81
C GLN A 70 -6.55 8.18 -1.76
N ARG A 71 -7.11 9.29 -1.27
CA ARG A 71 -7.20 10.57 -1.98
C ARG A 71 -6.65 11.70 -1.11
N PRO A 72 -5.74 12.54 -1.64
CA PRO A 72 -5.35 13.76 -0.96
C PRO A 72 -6.53 14.74 -0.92
N LEU A 73 -6.61 15.53 0.13
CA LEU A 73 -7.65 16.54 0.36
C LEU A 73 -7.03 17.87 0.74
N GLN A 74 -7.78 18.96 0.54
CA GLN A 74 -7.43 20.30 0.99
C GLN A 74 -8.70 21.02 1.43
N GLY A 75 -8.59 21.81 2.50
CA GLY A 75 -9.71 22.59 3.05
C GLY A 75 -10.46 21.88 4.18
N SER A 76 -11.45 22.54 4.75
CA SER A 76 -12.20 22.06 5.91
C SER A 76 -13.38 21.15 5.58
N MET A 77 -13.75 21.02 4.30
CA MET A 77 -14.87 20.19 3.84
C MET A 77 -14.50 19.49 2.54
N ALA A 78 -14.96 18.25 2.36
CA ALA A 78 -14.77 17.50 1.12
C ALA A 78 -15.96 16.56 0.86
N SER A 79 -16.30 16.41 -0.42
CA SER A 79 -17.22 15.38 -0.91
C SER A 79 -16.48 14.50 -1.90
N LEU A 80 -16.36 13.21 -1.60
CA LEU A 80 -15.65 12.22 -2.41
C LEU A 80 -16.58 11.09 -2.85
N SER A 81 -16.31 10.57 -4.04
CA SER A 81 -16.92 9.34 -4.55
C SER A 81 -15.85 8.31 -4.84
N PHE A 82 -15.87 7.21 -4.09
CA PHE A 82 -14.99 6.06 -4.28
C PHE A 82 -15.74 4.94 -4.98
N ARG A 83 -15.04 4.17 -5.82
CA ARG A 83 -15.63 3.04 -6.54
C ARG A 83 -14.85 1.78 -6.20
N TRP A 84 -15.56 0.79 -5.65
CA TRP A 84 -15.02 -0.54 -5.47
C TRP A 84 -15.57 -1.50 -6.55
N PRO A 85 -14.71 -2.05 -7.42
CA PRO A 85 -15.13 -2.93 -8.51
C PRO A 85 -15.30 -4.40 -8.10
N TRP A 86 -15.51 -4.69 -6.80
CA TRP A 86 -15.56 -6.05 -6.25
C TRP A 86 -14.28 -6.86 -6.52
N ARG A 87 -13.14 -6.17 -6.38
CA ARG A 87 -11.80 -6.75 -6.57
C ARG A 87 -11.00 -6.75 -5.29
N SER A 88 -10.02 -7.66 -5.25
CA SER A 88 -8.94 -7.69 -4.28
C SER A 88 -7.59 -7.65 -4.99
N TRP A 89 -6.56 -7.19 -4.30
CA TRP A 89 -5.20 -7.21 -4.80
C TRP A 89 -4.47 -8.49 -4.43
N GLY A 90 -3.76 -9.06 -5.40
CA GLY A 90 -2.82 -10.17 -5.21
C GLY A 90 -1.45 -9.84 -5.77
N ILE A 91 -0.42 -10.50 -5.26
CA ILE A 91 0.94 -10.41 -5.83
C ILE A 91 1.41 -11.81 -6.21
N SER A 92 1.87 -11.94 -7.44
CA SER A 92 2.41 -13.17 -8.01
C SER A 92 3.89 -13.03 -8.28
N ASN A 93 4.64 -14.13 -8.16
CA ASN A 93 6.03 -14.22 -8.63
C ASN A 93 6.18 -15.11 -9.89
N GLY A 94 5.06 -15.38 -10.57
CA GLY A 94 4.96 -16.29 -11.71
C GLY A 94 4.86 -17.77 -11.33
N THR A 95 4.85 -18.13 -10.04
CA THR A 95 4.65 -19.51 -9.59
C THR A 95 3.60 -19.59 -8.49
N TYR A 96 3.68 -18.67 -7.52
CA TYR A 96 2.76 -18.58 -6.41
C TYR A 96 2.14 -17.20 -6.38
N ILE A 97 0.91 -17.15 -5.88
CA ILE A 97 0.19 -15.91 -5.62
C ILE A 97 -0.13 -15.81 -4.13
N ILE A 98 -0.03 -14.59 -3.60
CA ILE A 98 -0.48 -14.23 -2.26
C ILE A 98 -1.59 -13.19 -2.37
N GLU A 99 -2.66 -13.37 -1.60
CA GLU A 99 -3.84 -12.51 -1.59
C GLU A 99 -4.61 -12.67 -0.26
N PRO A 100 -5.31 -11.63 0.24
CA PRO A 100 -5.28 -10.25 -0.23
C PRO A 100 -4.03 -9.50 0.26
N VAL A 101 -3.43 -8.68 -0.59
CA VAL A 101 -2.28 -7.83 -0.25
C VAL A 101 -2.72 -6.38 -0.08
N LEU A 102 -2.15 -5.70 0.92
CA LEU A 102 -2.29 -4.26 1.08
C LEU A 102 -1.57 -3.55 -0.07
N VAL A 103 -2.35 -2.90 -0.93
CA VAL A 103 -1.87 -2.11 -2.07
C VAL A 103 -2.55 -0.76 -2.04
N MET A 104 -1.76 0.28 -2.30
CA MET A 104 -2.18 1.67 -2.31
C MET A 104 -1.92 2.26 -3.70
N LYS A 105 -2.71 3.28 -4.07
CA LYS A 105 -2.31 4.16 -5.17
C LYS A 105 -1.10 4.96 -4.71
N THR A 106 -0.06 5.02 -5.54
CA THR A 106 1.14 5.78 -5.20
C THR A 106 0.81 7.27 -5.17
N ILE A 107 1.16 7.92 -4.07
CA ILE A 107 1.03 9.37 -3.87
C ILE A 107 2.41 9.91 -3.52
N GLY A 108 2.72 11.14 -3.97
CA GLY A 108 3.97 11.82 -3.60
C GLY A 108 5.21 11.38 -4.37
N SER A 109 5.09 10.58 -5.43
CA SER A 109 6.19 10.36 -6.37
C SER A 109 6.56 11.66 -7.08
N SER A 110 7.82 11.78 -7.51
CA SER A 110 8.26 12.92 -8.31
C SER A 110 7.42 13.03 -9.59
N ALA A 111 7.25 14.25 -10.11
CA ALA A 111 6.45 14.49 -11.31
C ALA A 111 6.91 13.67 -12.53
N ARG A 112 8.20 13.28 -12.57
CA ARG A 112 8.77 12.43 -13.62
C ARG A 112 8.42 10.96 -13.47
N GLU A 113 8.28 10.47 -12.23
CA GLU A 113 8.01 9.06 -11.94
C GLU A 113 6.52 8.76 -11.82
N ALA A 114 5.72 9.73 -11.40
CA ALA A 114 4.29 9.58 -11.15
C ALA A 114 3.49 8.93 -12.30
N PRO A 115 3.79 9.17 -13.60
CA PRO A 115 3.10 8.49 -14.70
C PRO A 115 3.39 6.97 -14.79
N TYR A 116 4.48 6.50 -14.18
CA TYR A 116 4.99 5.14 -14.32
C TYR A 116 4.88 4.30 -13.05
N LEU A 117 4.67 4.95 -11.90
CA LEU A 117 4.51 4.29 -10.59
C LEU A 117 3.09 4.53 -10.07
N VAL A 118 2.14 3.74 -10.53
CA VAL A 118 0.72 3.93 -10.24
C VAL A 118 0.32 3.32 -8.90
N TYR A 119 0.85 2.15 -8.58
CA TYR A 119 0.53 1.42 -7.36
C TYR A 119 1.77 1.16 -6.53
N SER A 120 1.57 0.99 -5.23
CA SER A 120 2.61 0.62 -4.29
C SER A 120 2.11 -0.43 -3.30
N ALA A 121 3.00 -1.31 -2.88
CA ALA A 121 2.73 -2.32 -1.86
C ALA A 121 3.84 -2.31 -0.81
N PRO A 122 3.53 -2.01 0.47
CA PRO A 122 4.50 -2.13 1.54
C PRO A 122 4.90 -3.59 1.75
N CYS A 123 6.18 -3.79 2.03
CA CYS A 123 6.77 -5.11 2.19
C CYS A 123 7.97 -5.09 3.15
N LEU A 124 8.39 -6.28 3.57
CA LEU A 124 9.67 -6.48 4.22
C LEU A 124 10.67 -7.02 3.19
N LEU A 125 11.76 -6.30 3.00
CA LEU A 125 12.89 -6.69 2.15
C LEU A 125 13.93 -7.45 2.97
N ASN A 126 14.28 -8.64 2.51
CA ASN A 126 15.52 -9.31 2.88
C ASN A 126 16.46 -9.30 1.69
N LEU A 127 17.65 -8.71 1.84
CA LEU A 127 18.66 -8.72 0.77
C LEU A 127 19.32 -10.09 0.61
N SER A 128 19.54 -10.79 1.72
CA SER A 128 20.15 -12.12 1.77
C SER A 128 19.59 -12.90 2.96
N PRO A 129 19.56 -14.25 2.90
CA PRO A 129 19.27 -15.06 4.08
C PRO A 129 20.17 -14.69 5.26
N GLY A 130 19.59 -14.62 6.46
CA GLY A 130 20.29 -14.29 7.71
C GLY A 130 20.49 -12.80 7.98
N TRP A 131 20.21 -11.91 7.02
CA TRP A 131 20.24 -10.47 7.23
C TRP A 131 18.91 -9.99 7.83
N PRO A 132 18.91 -8.93 8.66
CA PRO A 132 17.68 -8.34 9.17
C PRO A 132 16.77 -7.88 8.03
N SER A 133 15.46 -8.10 8.20
CA SER A 133 14.45 -7.54 7.31
C SER A 133 14.37 -6.03 7.46
N MET A 134 14.16 -5.33 6.35
CA MET A 134 13.97 -3.88 6.31
C MET A 134 12.59 -3.55 5.75
N ALA A 135 11.95 -2.50 6.25
CA ALA A 135 10.71 -2.00 5.67
C ALA A 135 10.99 -1.35 4.32
N ALA A 136 10.23 -1.75 3.31
CA ALA A 136 10.37 -1.26 1.95
C ALA A 136 9.01 -1.15 1.25
N THR A 137 9.00 -0.48 0.11
CA THR A 137 7.83 -0.29 -0.73
C THR A 137 8.17 -0.74 -2.15
N ALA A 138 7.42 -1.72 -2.64
CA ALA A 138 7.46 -2.12 -4.04
C ALA A 138 6.51 -1.24 -4.84
N TYR A 139 6.96 -0.75 -6.00
CA TYR A 139 6.18 0.11 -6.88
C TYR A 139 5.87 -0.61 -8.18
N PHE A 140 4.64 -0.43 -8.66
CA PHE A 140 4.11 -1.06 -9.85
C PHE A 140 3.52 -0.02 -10.79
N ASP A 141 3.58 -0.31 -12.09
CA ASP A 141 2.89 0.51 -13.09
C ASP A 141 1.39 0.19 -13.16
N LYS A 142 0.70 0.84 -14.11
CA LYS A 142 -0.74 0.63 -14.36
C LYS A 142 -1.08 -0.81 -14.79
N ASP A 143 -0.12 -1.54 -15.33
CA ASP A 143 -0.28 -2.91 -15.85
C ASP A 143 0.19 -3.94 -14.81
N GLY A 144 0.48 -3.48 -13.57
CA GLY A 144 0.89 -4.29 -12.45
C GLY A 144 2.33 -4.80 -12.52
N GLN A 145 3.16 -4.29 -13.44
CA GLN A 145 4.56 -4.72 -13.54
C GLN A 145 5.39 -4.05 -12.45
N PHE A 146 6.30 -4.81 -11.82
CA PHE A 146 7.16 -4.30 -10.76
C PHE A 146 8.26 -3.39 -11.29
N GLN A 147 8.20 -2.10 -10.99
CA GLN A 147 9.08 -1.09 -11.58
C GLN A 147 10.21 -0.63 -10.65
N SER A 148 10.00 -0.65 -9.33
CA SER A 148 10.96 -0.07 -8.38
C SER A 148 10.78 -0.61 -6.96
N LEU A 149 11.86 -0.59 -6.17
CA LEU A 149 11.84 -0.98 -4.75
C LEU A 149 12.69 -0.01 -3.94
N ARG A 150 12.08 0.61 -2.92
CA ARG A 150 12.74 1.59 -2.05
C ARG A 150 12.51 1.27 -0.58
N ASP A 151 13.47 1.57 0.28
CA ASP A 151 13.20 1.60 1.72
C ASP A 151 12.50 2.91 2.13
N LEU A 152 12.14 3.00 3.41
CA LEU A 152 11.49 4.19 3.99
C LEU A 152 12.38 5.44 4.01
N SER A 153 13.70 5.27 3.86
CA SER A 153 14.66 6.38 3.72
C SER A 153 14.79 6.86 2.28
N GLY A 154 14.13 6.21 1.33
CA GLY A 154 14.19 6.52 -0.09
C GLY A 154 15.37 5.88 -0.82
N ASN A 155 16.14 5.00 -0.18
CA ASN A 155 17.21 4.29 -0.87
C ASN A 155 16.59 3.30 -1.87
N GLU A 156 17.03 3.38 -3.12
CA GLU A 156 16.57 2.53 -4.20
C GLU A 156 17.39 1.23 -4.21
N TYR A 157 16.70 0.08 -4.16
CA TYR A 157 17.33 -1.25 -4.25
C TYR A 157 17.17 -1.86 -5.63
N TYR A 158 16.17 -1.41 -6.38
CA TYR A 158 15.89 -1.85 -7.73
C TYR A 158 15.09 -0.80 -8.49
N ARG A 159 15.44 -0.61 -9.76
CA ARG A 159 14.67 0.14 -10.74
C ARG A 159 14.71 -0.62 -12.05
N SER A 160 13.56 -0.79 -12.68
CA SER A 160 13.45 -1.43 -13.99
C SER A 160 14.13 -0.61 -15.07
N ARG A 161 14.39 -1.26 -16.21
CA ARG A 161 14.97 -0.59 -17.37
C ARG A 161 13.97 0.39 -17.97
N GLU A 162 12.71 -0.03 -18.05
CA GLU A 162 11.59 0.71 -18.61
C GLU A 162 11.42 2.03 -17.88
N LEU A 163 11.37 1.99 -16.54
CA LEU A 163 11.28 3.18 -15.71
C LEU A 163 12.51 4.07 -15.86
N LEU A 164 13.73 3.50 -15.81
CA LEU A 164 14.95 4.30 -15.93
C LEU A 164 15.03 5.01 -17.28
N MET A 165 14.75 4.30 -18.37
CA MET A 165 14.81 4.87 -19.72
C MET A 165 13.74 5.93 -19.94
N ALA A 166 12.57 5.80 -19.30
CA ALA A 166 11.52 6.79 -19.40
C ALA A 166 11.87 8.13 -18.72
N ILE A 167 12.59 8.09 -17.59
CA ILE A 167 12.91 9.29 -16.79
C ILE A 167 14.34 9.82 -17.02
N SER A 168 15.23 8.98 -17.57
CA SER A 168 16.64 9.28 -17.80
C SER A 168 17.18 8.46 -18.99
N PRO A 169 16.72 8.74 -20.22
CA PRO A 169 17.00 7.92 -21.42
C PRO A 169 18.48 7.79 -21.76
N GLU A 170 19.29 8.78 -21.40
CA GLU A 170 20.74 8.80 -21.66
C GLU A 170 21.54 7.90 -20.69
N THR A 171 20.89 7.36 -19.65
CA THR A 171 21.56 6.53 -18.65
C THR A 171 21.72 5.10 -19.13
N SER A 172 22.95 4.61 -19.20
CA SER A 172 23.23 3.20 -19.46
C SER A 172 22.66 2.32 -18.34
N TYR A 173 21.67 1.49 -18.66
CA TYR A 173 21.05 0.58 -17.69
C TYR A 173 22.07 -0.40 -17.09
N GLY A 174 23.01 -0.90 -17.90
CA GLY A 174 24.05 -1.81 -17.40
C GLY A 174 24.92 -1.17 -16.32
N ARG A 175 25.32 0.10 -16.51
CA ARG A 175 26.07 0.85 -15.50
C ARG A 175 25.21 1.14 -14.27
N TYR A 176 23.96 1.56 -14.48
CA TYR A 176 23.02 1.81 -13.39
C TYR A 176 22.84 0.57 -12.49
N VAL A 177 22.68 -0.61 -13.08
CA VAL A 177 22.53 -1.87 -12.32
C VAL A 177 23.76 -2.15 -11.48
N GLN A 178 24.96 -1.97 -12.02
CA GLN A 178 26.22 -2.18 -11.28
C GLN A 178 26.35 -1.25 -10.07
N ASP A 179 25.94 0.00 -10.22
CA ASP A 179 26.18 1.03 -9.21
C ASP A 179 25.06 1.14 -8.15
N ASN A 180 23.83 0.73 -8.49
CA ASN A 180 22.64 1.05 -7.68
C ASN A 180 21.79 -0.16 -7.28
N VAL A 181 21.88 -1.29 -7.99
CA VAL A 181 20.97 -2.41 -7.73
C VAL A 181 21.59 -3.38 -6.73
N SER A 182 20.98 -3.45 -5.55
CA SER A 182 21.43 -4.30 -4.44
C SER A 182 20.66 -5.63 -4.34
N LEU A 183 19.59 -5.81 -5.14
CA LEU A 183 18.84 -7.06 -5.17
C LEU A 183 19.61 -8.18 -5.86
N ILE A 184 19.69 -9.33 -5.19
CA ILE A 184 20.44 -10.50 -5.64
C ILE A 184 19.44 -11.62 -6.01
N MET A 185 19.47 -12.03 -7.27
CA MET A 185 18.64 -13.13 -7.79
C MET A 185 18.75 -14.38 -6.91
N GLY A 186 17.60 -14.96 -6.52
CA GLY A 186 17.53 -16.19 -5.74
C GLY A 186 17.95 -16.06 -4.26
N ARG A 187 18.40 -14.87 -3.82
CA ARG A 187 18.79 -14.60 -2.43
C ARG A 187 17.94 -13.52 -1.78
N SER A 188 17.60 -12.49 -2.53
CA SER A 188 16.71 -11.45 -2.05
C SER A 188 15.25 -11.93 -2.08
N SER A 189 14.49 -11.55 -1.07
CA SER A 189 13.08 -11.94 -0.95
C SER A 189 12.25 -10.80 -0.37
N LEU A 190 10.99 -10.74 -0.78
CA LEU A 190 10.01 -9.78 -0.28
C LEU A 190 8.91 -10.50 0.49
N ARG A 191 8.50 -9.95 1.63
CA ARG A 191 7.29 -10.39 2.36
C ARG A 191 6.28 -9.25 2.30
N PHE A 192 5.25 -9.41 1.49
CA PHE A 192 4.16 -8.44 1.41
C PHE A 192 3.22 -8.58 2.60
N LEU A 193 2.43 -7.54 2.84
CA LEU A 193 1.59 -7.44 4.02
C LEU A 193 0.12 -7.59 3.61
N SER A 194 -0.64 -8.40 4.34
CA SER A 194 -2.09 -8.23 4.46
C SER A 194 -2.37 -7.27 5.61
N LEU A 195 -3.41 -6.44 5.53
CA LEU A 195 -3.85 -5.61 6.65
C LEU A 195 -5.11 -6.20 7.26
N ASN A 196 -5.10 -6.45 8.56
CA ASN A 196 -6.26 -6.88 9.32
C ASN A 196 -6.70 -5.78 10.29
N ARG A 197 -8.00 -5.57 10.44
CA ARG A 197 -8.53 -4.54 11.34
C ARG A 197 -8.09 -4.74 12.79
N ASP A 198 -8.12 -5.99 13.27
CA ASP A 198 -7.97 -6.29 14.69
C ASP A 198 -6.50 -6.63 15.03
N THR A 199 -5.76 -7.26 14.10
CA THR A 199 -4.36 -7.66 14.33
C THR A 199 -3.33 -6.76 13.65
N GLY A 200 -3.74 -5.81 12.82
CA GLY A 200 -2.84 -4.94 12.07
C GLY A 200 -2.15 -5.64 10.88
N PRO A 201 -0.96 -5.17 10.46
CA PRO A 201 -0.26 -5.71 9.30
C PRO A 201 0.35 -7.09 9.59
N ASN A 202 -0.01 -8.08 8.77
CA ASN A 202 0.49 -9.45 8.86
C ASN A 202 1.34 -9.77 7.61
N PRO A 203 2.62 -10.15 7.75
CA PRO A 203 3.47 -10.48 6.61
C PRO A 203 3.19 -11.89 6.09
N PHE A 204 2.99 -12.01 4.78
CA PHE A 204 2.97 -13.28 4.07
C PHE A 204 4.33 -14.01 4.13
N PRO A 205 4.35 -15.30 3.76
CA PRO A 205 5.60 -16.01 3.46
C PRO A 205 6.45 -15.26 2.42
N ALA A 206 7.76 -15.47 2.48
CA ALA A 206 8.70 -14.78 1.61
C ALA A 206 8.58 -15.22 0.15
N LEU A 207 8.41 -14.25 -0.75
CA LEU A 207 8.54 -14.42 -2.19
C LEU A 207 10.00 -14.16 -2.57
N VAL A 208 10.73 -15.23 -2.88
CA VAL A 208 12.09 -15.12 -3.41
C VAL A 208 12.02 -14.52 -4.81
N LEU A 209 12.83 -13.48 -5.05
CA LEU A 209 12.91 -12.82 -6.33
C LEU A 209 13.64 -13.72 -7.33
N LYS A 210 12.89 -14.12 -8.36
CA LYS A 210 13.39 -14.91 -9.50
C LYS A 210 13.77 -13.96 -10.64
N ARG A 211 14.75 -14.37 -11.45
CA ARG A 211 15.41 -13.56 -12.50
C ARG A 211 16.31 -12.46 -11.94
N SER A 212 16.98 -11.78 -12.86
CA SER A 212 17.90 -10.67 -12.57
C SER A 212 17.27 -9.32 -12.92
N PRO A 213 17.85 -8.20 -12.47
CA PRO A 213 17.40 -6.86 -12.85
C PRO A 213 17.35 -6.65 -14.37
N ILE A 214 18.31 -7.24 -15.10
CA ILE A 214 18.40 -7.16 -16.57
C ILE A 214 17.22 -7.88 -17.25
N GLN A 215 16.73 -8.96 -16.64
CA GLN A 215 15.64 -9.79 -17.18
C GLN A 215 14.26 -9.42 -16.61
N HIS A 216 14.21 -8.38 -15.78
CA HIS A 216 13.04 -7.97 -15.00
C HIS A 216 12.60 -9.05 -14.00
N TYR A 217 12.45 -8.68 -12.72
CA TYR A 217 11.93 -9.60 -11.71
C TYR A 217 10.48 -9.97 -12.04
N THR A 218 10.11 -11.26 -11.89
CA THR A 218 8.79 -11.81 -12.27
C THR A 218 7.65 -11.43 -11.32
N LEU A 219 7.80 -10.32 -10.59
CA LEU A 219 6.83 -9.90 -9.60
C LEU A 219 5.73 -9.08 -10.29
N THR A 220 4.49 -9.51 -10.15
CA THR A 220 3.32 -8.85 -10.75
C THR A 220 2.25 -8.58 -9.70
N LEU A 221 1.65 -7.40 -9.78
CA LEU A 221 0.45 -7.01 -9.06
C LEU A 221 -0.77 -7.36 -9.91
N GLU A 222 -1.74 -8.05 -9.32
CA GLU A 222 -2.92 -8.57 -10.02
C GLU A 222 -4.20 -8.11 -9.33
N GLU A 223 -5.17 -7.62 -10.12
CA GLU A 223 -6.56 -7.46 -9.67
C GLU A 223 -7.31 -8.78 -9.82
N ARG A 224 -7.91 -9.26 -8.72
CA ARG A 224 -8.64 -10.53 -8.68
C ARG A 224 -10.05 -10.30 -8.15
N MET A 225 -10.97 -11.19 -8.49
CA MET A 225 -12.31 -11.10 -7.91
C MET A 225 -12.21 -11.23 -6.40
N ALA A 226 -12.84 -10.30 -5.67
CA ALA A 226 -13.00 -10.48 -4.23
C ALA A 226 -13.80 -11.77 -3.99
N GLY A 227 -13.47 -12.48 -2.91
CA GLY A 227 -14.16 -13.73 -2.56
C GLY A 227 -15.68 -13.54 -2.36
N PRO A 228 -16.47 -14.62 -2.34
CA PRO A 228 -17.85 -14.50 -1.88
C PRO A 228 -17.85 -14.13 -0.38
N GLY A 229 -18.70 -13.19 0.02
CA GLY A 229 -18.84 -12.84 1.44
C GLY A 229 -19.53 -11.51 1.71
N HIS A 230 -19.71 -11.22 2.99
CA HIS A 230 -20.16 -9.91 3.46
C HIS A 230 -18.95 -9.00 3.67
N TYR A 231 -19.14 -7.72 3.35
CA TYR A 231 -18.08 -6.74 3.39
C TYR A 231 -18.45 -5.53 4.25
N ILE A 232 -17.43 -4.91 4.81
CA ILE A 232 -17.52 -3.65 5.54
C ILE A 232 -16.74 -2.62 4.72
N ALA A 233 -17.35 -1.45 4.51
CA ALA A 233 -16.63 -0.28 4.03
C ALA A 233 -16.26 0.62 5.20
N GLY A 234 -15.03 1.15 5.16
CA GLY A 234 -14.52 2.11 6.13
C GLY A 234 -13.88 3.29 5.45
N ILE A 235 -14.14 4.50 5.93
CA ILE A 235 -13.39 5.68 5.51
C ILE A 235 -12.66 6.25 6.70
N GLU A 236 -11.34 6.40 6.56
CA GLU A 236 -10.48 7.13 7.48
C GLU A 236 -10.11 8.48 6.86
N ALA A 237 -10.52 9.57 7.49
CA ALA A 237 -10.07 10.92 7.16
C ALA A 237 -8.89 11.29 8.08
N SER A 238 -7.88 11.93 7.52
CA SER A 238 -6.77 12.52 8.28
C SER A 238 -6.76 14.04 8.11
N ASN A 239 -6.56 14.78 9.19
CA ASN A 239 -6.39 16.23 9.14
C ASN A 239 -4.91 16.63 8.92
N ALA A 240 -4.65 17.92 8.75
CA ALA A 240 -3.30 18.45 8.51
C ALA A 240 -2.32 18.23 9.69
N ALA A 241 -2.84 18.05 10.91
CA ALA A 241 -2.06 17.71 12.10
C ALA A 241 -1.78 16.19 12.22
N GLY A 242 -2.30 15.37 11.31
CA GLY A 242 -2.15 13.92 11.32
C GLY A 242 -3.14 13.18 12.22
N ASN A 243 -4.11 13.87 12.83
CA ASN A 243 -5.20 13.21 13.56
C ASN A 243 -6.08 12.46 12.56
N LYS A 244 -6.55 11.29 12.97
CA LYS A 244 -7.34 10.39 12.13
C LYS A 244 -8.70 10.13 12.76
N THR A 245 -9.74 10.18 11.93
CA THR A 245 -11.10 9.79 12.29
C THR A 245 -11.60 8.79 11.28
N ALA A 246 -12.15 7.66 11.75
CA ALA A 246 -12.65 6.61 10.88
C ALA A 246 -14.12 6.31 11.14
N LYS A 247 -14.85 5.98 10.07
CA LYS A 247 -16.24 5.52 10.13
C LYS A 247 -16.41 4.29 9.25
N PHE A 248 -17.04 3.26 9.81
CA PHE A 248 -17.28 1.98 9.14
C PHE A 248 -18.77 1.69 9.07
N PHE A 249 -19.19 1.00 8.01
CA PHE A 249 -20.56 0.52 7.84
C PHE A 249 -20.55 -0.80 7.07
N GLU A 250 -21.54 -1.64 7.37
CA GLU A 250 -21.75 -2.89 6.65
C GLU A 250 -22.34 -2.59 5.27
N LEU A 251 -21.79 -3.22 4.24
CA LEU A 251 -22.31 -3.13 2.89
C LEU A 251 -23.51 -4.06 2.75
N ALA A 252 -24.59 -3.58 2.14
CA ALA A 252 -25.72 -4.43 1.82
C ALA A 252 -25.29 -5.57 0.87
N ALA A 253 -25.76 -6.79 1.15
CA ALA A 253 -25.46 -7.99 0.36
C ALA A 253 -25.88 -7.83 -1.10
#